data_AF-R5JBS0-F1
#
_entry.id   AF-R5JBS0-F1
#
_cell.length_a   1.000
_cell.length_b   1.000
_cell.length_c   1.000
_cell.angle_alpha   90.00
_cell.angle_beta   90.00
_cell.angle_gamma   90.00
#
_symmetry.space_group_name_H-M   'P 1'
#
loop_
_entity.id
_entity.type
_entity.pdbx_description
1 polymer ?
#
loop_
_entity_poly.entity_id
_entity_poly.type
_entity_poly.pdbx_seq_one_letter_code
_entity_poly.pdbx_strand_id
1 'polypeptide(L)'
;MRNSYKEDRTEWIKNSFKSYESLLMKLRLQEVKLSQKNKEISSISSTSSEQETNILALPKKLEQCETKISEVKKGLSLNADSKAETLNGITRVSAMLKKILGGADLETALNEKEFVESIHKLFSDGIDSFRSKLKESVEKDATTFFRSISHQQDFESLAINDNFGMNIVKTDGTFVPNRSSGYEQVVAISLISALHKNAPIEGPVFMDSTFQRIDPIHKMNTLKSLPLLGNQVIVLAFQGEIGDLNGVREKLGSNLIQEYTINQISSSYSELVKS
;
A
#
# COMPACT_ATOMS: atom_id res chain seq x y z
N MET A 1 -69.11 55.23 -26.34
CA MET A 1 -68.27 55.44 -25.13
C MET A 1 -68.29 54.31 -24.09
N ARG A 2 -69.18 53.29 -24.15
CA ARG A 2 -69.25 52.21 -23.13
C ARG A 2 -68.35 50.97 -23.38
N ASN A 3 -67.81 50.75 -24.58
CA ASN A 3 -66.98 49.57 -24.89
C ASN A 3 -65.48 49.76 -24.57
N SER A 4 -64.93 50.96 -24.79
CA SER A 4 -63.49 51.24 -24.58
C SER A 4 -63.05 51.11 -23.10
N TYR A 5 -63.91 51.50 -22.14
CA TYR A 5 -63.62 51.35 -20.70
C TYR A 5 -63.63 49.90 -20.17
N LYS A 6 -64.31 48.99 -20.87
CA LYS A 6 -64.32 47.56 -20.48
C LYS A 6 -63.07 46.84 -20.97
N GLU A 7 -62.63 47.14 -22.19
CA GLU A 7 -61.42 46.57 -22.78
C GLU A 7 -60.16 46.92 -21.95
N ASP A 8 -60.05 48.18 -21.54
CA ASP A 8 -58.92 48.72 -20.75
C ASP A 8 -58.77 48.04 -19.36
N ARG A 9 -59.90 47.73 -18.68
CA ARG A 9 -59.87 46.98 -17.41
C ARG A 9 -59.45 45.53 -17.59
N THR A 10 -59.92 44.87 -18.65
CA THR A 10 -59.51 43.49 -18.93
C THR A 10 -58.02 43.39 -19.23
N GLU A 11 -57.45 44.39 -19.90
CA GLU A 11 -56.02 44.45 -20.19
C GLU A 11 -55.19 44.69 -18.92
N TRP A 12 -55.65 45.58 -18.04
CA TRP A 12 -55.05 45.83 -16.73
C TRP A 12 -55.05 44.58 -15.82
N ILE A 13 -56.17 43.83 -15.78
CA ILE A 13 -56.26 42.58 -14.99
C ILE A 13 -55.30 41.53 -15.55
N LYS A 14 -55.21 41.37 -16.88
CA LYS A 14 -54.28 40.43 -17.51
C LYS A 14 -52.81 40.78 -17.23
N ASN A 15 -52.46 42.06 -17.28
CA ASN A 15 -51.10 42.52 -16.97
C ASN A 15 -50.76 42.36 -15.48
N SER A 16 -51.70 42.65 -14.59
CA SER A 16 -51.53 42.41 -13.14
C SER A 16 -51.36 40.92 -12.83
N PHE A 17 -52.12 40.04 -13.49
CA PHE A 17 -51.99 38.59 -13.33
C PHE A 17 -50.63 38.07 -13.84
N LYS A 18 -50.15 38.54 -15.00
CA LYS A 18 -48.79 38.23 -15.50
C LYS A 18 -47.69 38.71 -14.55
N SER A 19 -47.86 39.88 -13.93
CA SER A 19 -46.92 40.40 -12.95
C SER A 19 -46.88 39.54 -11.69
N TYR A 20 -48.05 39.10 -11.21
CA TYR A 20 -48.17 38.19 -10.06
C TYR A 20 -47.51 36.84 -10.31
N GLU A 21 -47.75 36.22 -11.48
CA GLU A 21 -47.09 34.97 -11.89
C GLU A 21 -45.56 35.11 -11.99
N SER A 22 -45.07 36.24 -12.52
CA SER A 22 -43.63 36.54 -12.56
C SER A 22 -43.02 36.67 -11.16
N LEU A 23 -43.76 37.27 -10.22
CA LEU A 23 -43.31 37.42 -8.84
C LEU A 23 -43.30 36.06 -8.11
N LEU A 24 -44.32 35.22 -8.32
CA LEU A 24 -44.38 33.85 -7.80
C LEU A 24 -43.23 32.98 -8.31
N MET A 25 -42.90 33.10 -9.60
CA MET A 25 -41.76 32.40 -10.21
C MET A 25 -40.44 32.82 -9.56
N LYS A 26 -40.24 34.12 -9.31
CA LYS A 26 -39.05 34.65 -8.61
C LYS A 26 -38.97 34.15 -7.17
N LEU A 27 -40.10 34.08 -6.47
CA LEU A 27 -40.17 33.58 -5.09
C LEU A 27 -39.74 32.11 -5.01
N ARG A 28 -40.28 31.26 -5.90
CA ARG A 28 -39.90 29.83 -5.98
C ARG A 28 -38.42 29.64 -6.28
N LEU A 29 -37.85 30.46 -7.17
CA LEU A 29 -36.41 30.41 -7.47
C LEU A 29 -35.56 30.79 -6.25
N GLN A 30 -36.02 31.73 -5.42
CA GLN A 30 -35.32 32.08 -4.18
C GLN A 30 -35.42 30.98 -3.12
N GLU A 31 -36.58 30.31 -2.99
CA GLU A 31 -36.75 29.16 -2.08
C GLU A 31 -35.81 28.00 -2.43
N VAL A 32 -35.67 27.69 -3.73
CA VAL A 32 -34.74 26.65 -4.20
C VAL A 32 -33.29 27.02 -3.88
N LYS A 33 -32.88 28.28 -4.10
CA LYS A 33 -31.53 28.76 -3.75
C LYS A 33 -31.27 28.71 -2.25
N LEU A 34 -32.26 29.03 -1.43
CA LEU A 34 -32.18 28.91 0.04
C LEU A 34 -32.00 27.45 0.46
N SER A 35 -32.74 26.53 -0.15
CA SER A 35 -32.61 25.08 0.10
C SER A 35 -31.20 24.57 -0.24
N GLN A 36 -30.64 25.00 -1.37
CA GLN A 36 -29.28 24.64 -1.78
C GLN A 36 -28.23 25.18 -0.80
N LYS A 37 -28.31 26.46 -0.41
CA LYS A 37 -27.40 27.03 0.59
C LYS A 37 -27.52 26.36 1.96
N ASN A 38 -28.72 26.00 2.39
CA ASN A 38 -28.90 25.27 3.65
C ASN A 38 -28.27 23.88 3.62
N LYS A 39 -28.29 23.20 2.47
CA LYS A 39 -27.56 21.93 2.29
C LYS A 39 -26.04 22.13 2.39
N GLU A 40 -25.50 23.16 1.74
CA GLU A 40 -24.06 23.50 1.86
C GLU A 40 -23.65 23.86 3.29
N ILE A 41 -24.48 24.60 4.02
CA ILE A 41 -24.23 24.93 5.44
C ILE A 41 -24.24 23.65 6.29
N SER A 42 -25.16 22.72 6.02
CA SER A 42 -25.23 21.46 6.77
C SER A 42 -24.01 20.55 6.56
N SER A 43 -23.45 20.49 5.34
CA SER A 43 -22.25 19.69 5.06
C SER A 43 -20.97 20.32 5.63
N ILE A 44 -20.88 21.65 5.66
CA ILE A 44 -19.78 22.36 6.31
C ILE A 44 -19.84 22.16 7.83
N SER A 45 -21.03 22.22 8.42
CA SER A 45 -21.26 22.00 9.86
C SER A 45 -20.85 20.60 10.32
N SER A 46 -21.20 19.55 9.55
CA SER A 46 -20.80 18.18 9.86
C SER A 46 -19.29 17.97 9.76
N THR A 47 -18.63 18.59 8.77
CA THR A 47 -17.17 18.51 8.62
C THR A 47 -16.45 19.21 9.77
N SER A 48 -16.98 20.34 10.25
CA SER A 48 -16.40 21.08 11.37
C SER A 48 -16.48 20.31 12.70
N SER A 49 -17.59 19.61 12.96
CA SER A 49 -17.73 18.81 14.19
C SER A 49 -16.85 17.56 14.18
N GLU A 50 -16.63 16.93 13.03
CA GLU A 50 -15.66 15.84 12.87
C GLU A 50 -14.20 16.30 13.04
N GLN A 51 -13.89 17.53 12.64
CA GLN A 51 -12.57 18.12 12.86
C GLN A 51 -12.34 18.51 14.33
N GLU A 52 -13.34 19.09 15.00
CA GLU A 52 -13.27 19.41 16.43
C GLU A 52 -13.08 18.15 17.29
N THR A 53 -13.82 17.08 17.00
CA THR A 53 -13.69 15.81 17.74
C THR A 53 -12.31 15.16 17.54
N ASN A 54 -11.74 15.24 16.34
CA ASN A 54 -10.37 14.77 16.10
C ASN A 54 -9.30 15.62 16.79
N ILE A 55 -9.44 16.95 16.78
CA ILE A 55 -8.51 17.86 17.45
C ILE A 55 -8.55 17.66 18.97
N LEU A 56 -9.72 17.43 19.56
CA LEU A 56 -9.88 17.14 20.98
C LEU A 56 -9.31 15.75 21.37
N ALA A 57 -9.23 14.81 20.43
CA ALA A 57 -8.66 13.48 20.66
C ALA A 57 -7.12 13.42 20.52
N LEU A 58 -6.50 14.39 19.84
CA LEU A 58 -5.05 14.44 19.63
C LEU A 58 -4.23 14.55 20.94
N PRO A 59 -4.58 15.40 21.93
CA PRO A 59 -3.86 15.48 23.20
C PRO A 59 -3.85 14.13 23.94
N LYS A 60 -4.98 13.43 23.95
CA LYS A 60 -5.11 12.12 24.60
C LYS A 60 -4.26 11.04 23.90
N LYS A 61 -4.20 11.07 22.56
CA LYS A 61 -3.30 10.17 21.80
C LYS A 61 -1.82 10.50 22.05
N LEU A 62 -1.48 11.78 22.19
CA LEU A 62 -0.14 12.25 22.48
C LEU A 62 0.30 11.79 23.89
N GLU A 63 -0.56 11.97 24.89
CA GLU A 63 -0.35 11.48 26.26
C GLU A 63 -0.13 9.95 26.29
N GLN A 64 -0.96 9.19 25.56
CA GLN A 64 -0.80 7.73 25.44
C GLN A 64 0.52 7.31 24.77
N CYS A 65 0.95 8.04 23.74
CA CYS A 65 2.25 7.81 23.11
C CYS A 65 3.40 8.14 24.06
N GLU A 66 3.32 9.23 24.82
CA GLU A 66 4.32 9.60 25.82
C GLU A 66 4.43 8.55 26.94
N THR A 67 3.29 8.01 27.40
CA THR A 67 3.31 6.93 28.41
C THR A 67 4.01 5.69 27.87
N LYS A 68 3.67 5.26 26.66
CA LYS A 68 4.33 4.11 26.01
C LYS A 68 5.83 4.33 25.82
N ILE A 69 6.25 5.52 25.40
CA ILE A 69 7.67 5.86 25.25
C ILE A 69 8.38 5.77 26.61
N SER A 70 7.74 6.25 27.68
CA SER A 70 8.29 6.18 29.04
C SER A 70 8.44 4.74 29.53
N GLU A 71 7.43 3.90 29.31
CA GLU A 71 7.45 2.47 29.66
C GLU A 71 8.56 1.72 28.91
N VAL A 72 8.68 1.95 27.59
CA VAL A 72 9.72 1.33 26.76
C VAL A 72 11.10 1.79 27.20
N LYS A 73 11.30 3.08 27.49
CA LYS A 73 12.58 3.61 28.01
C LYS A 73 12.95 2.96 29.35
N LYS A 74 11.98 2.81 30.25
CA LYS A 74 12.20 2.14 31.54
C LYS A 74 12.58 0.66 31.35
N GLY A 75 11.89 -0.04 30.45
CA GLY A 75 12.22 -1.42 30.08
C GLY A 75 13.64 -1.56 29.50
N LEU A 76 14.05 -0.63 28.63
CA LEU A 76 15.41 -0.57 28.08
C LEU A 76 16.47 -0.37 29.16
N SER A 77 16.22 0.54 30.13
CA SER A 77 17.14 0.75 31.26
C SER A 77 17.30 -0.51 32.10
N LEU A 78 16.18 -1.14 32.49
CA LEU A 78 16.20 -2.36 33.30
C LEU A 78 16.92 -3.52 32.59
N ASN A 79 16.71 -3.66 31.27
CA ASN A 79 17.42 -4.67 30.48
C ASN A 79 18.91 -4.35 30.35
N ALA A 80 19.30 -3.08 30.23
CA ALA A 80 20.70 -2.67 30.23
C ALA A 80 21.38 -2.97 31.56
N ASP A 81 20.71 -2.69 32.68
CA ASP A 81 21.20 -2.97 34.04
C ASP A 81 21.34 -4.49 34.26
N SER A 82 20.34 -5.27 33.88
CA SER A 82 20.39 -6.74 33.96
C SER A 82 21.48 -7.33 33.08
N LYS A 83 21.69 -6.79 31.87
CA LYS A 83 22.80 -7.19 30.99
C LYS A 83 24.16 -6.88 31.63
N ALA A 84 24.32 -5.71 32.24
CA ALA A 84 25.55 -5.33 32.93
C ALA A 84 25.82 -6.24 34.14
N GLU A 85 24.79 -6.55 34.93
CA GLU A 85 24.89 -7.47 36.06
C GLU A 85 25.27 -8.88 35.63
N THR A 86 24.67 -9.38 34.55
CA THR A 86 25.00 -10.69 33.95
C THR A 86 26.44 -10.72 33.44
N LEU A 87 26.91 -9.66 32.76
CA LEU A 87 28.28 -9.55 32.26
C LEU A 87 29.31 -9.52 33.41
N ASN A 88 28.98 -8.80 34.50
CA ASN A 88 29.77 -8.79 35.72
C ASN A 88 29.79 -10.16 36.41
N GLY A 89 28.66 -10.87 36.41
CA GLY A 89 28.56 -12.26 36.88
C GLY A 89 29.46 -13.20 36.08
N ILE A 90 29.42 -13.14 34.75
CA ILE A 90 30.31 -13.90 33.86
C ILE A 90 31.77 -13.59 34.14
N THR A 91 32.11 -12.32 34.36
CA THR A 91 33.49 -11.89 34.68
C THR A 91 33.95 -12.45 36.03
N ARG A 92 33.08 -12.45 37.05
CA ARG A 92 33.39 -13.03 38.37
C ARG A 92 33.55 -14.55 38.30
N VAL A 93 32.64 -15.24 37.63
CA VAL A 93 32.68 -16.70 37.49
C VAL A 93 33.91 -17.14 36.69
N SER A 94 34.25 -16.44 35.61
CA SER A 94 35.48 -16.71 34.84
C SER A 94 36.76 -16.45 35.64
N ALA A 95 36.79 -15.41 36.49
CA ALA A 95 37.90 -15.17 37.40
C ALA A 95 38.03 -16.24 38.50
N MET A 96 36.90 -16.76 39.02
CA MET A 96 36.91 -17.87 39.98
C MET A 96 37.36 -19.18 39.32
N LEU A 97 36.87 -19.48 38.11
CA LEU A 97 37.32 -20.63 37.32
C LEU A 97 38.84 -20.57 37.09
N LYS A 98 39.38 -19.39 36.76
CA LYS A 98 40.83 -19.12 36.63
C LYS A 98 41.65 -19.51 37.86
N LYS A 99 41.06 -19.42 39.04
CA LYS A 99 41.72 -19.70 40.31
C LYS A 99 41.58 -21.17 40.74
N ILE A 100 40.53 -21.87 40.30
CA ILE A 100 40.17 -23.23 40.71
C ILE A 100 40.74 -24.28 39.75
N LEU A 101 40.70 -24.02 38.44
CA LEU A 101 41.27 -24.89 37.42
C LEU A 101 42.72 -24.47 37.17
N GLY A 102 43.67 -25.39 37.38
CA GLY A 102 45.08 -25.15 37.03
C GLY A 102 45.22 -24.70 35.58
N GLY A 103 46.18 -23.81 35.31
CA GLY A 103 46.22 -22.96 34.11
C GLY A 103 46.04 -23.64 32.75
N ALA A 104 46.39 -24.92 32.60
CA ALA A 104 46.33 -25.63 31.32
C ALA A 104 44.91 -25.96 30.83
N ASP A 105 44.01 -26.46 31.69
CA ASP A 105 42.62 -26.80 31.30
C ASP A 105 41.79 -25.54 31.04
N LEU A 106 42.07 -24.48 31.78
CA LEU A 106 41.38 -23.22 31.64
C LEU A 106 41.83 -22.43 30.39
N GLU A 107 43.12 -22.45 30.07
CA GLU A 107 43.60 -21.85 28.81
C GLU A 107 42.98 -22.55 27.59
N THR A 108 42.85 -23.88 27.64
CA THR A 108 42.16 -24.67 26.62
C THR A 108 40.68 -24.26 26.52
N ALA A 109 39.96 -24.20 27.64
CA ALA A 109 38.55 -23.79 27.65
C ALA A 109 38.32 -22.33 27.21
N LEU A 110 39.26 -21.43 27.50
CA LEU A 110 39.21 -20.04 27.04
C LEU A 110 39.44 -19.94 25.53
N ASN A 111 40.41 -20.69 24.99
CA ASN A 111 40.67 -20.74 23.56
C ASN A 111 39.48 -21.34 22.79
N GLU A 112 38.85 -22.40 23.32
CA GLU A 112 37.62 -22.96 22.74
C GLU A 112 36.47 -21.94 22.76
N LYS A 113 36.31 -21.21 23.86
CA LYS A 113 35.31 -20.14 23.96
C LYS A 113 35.56 -19.03 22.94
N GLU A 114 36.78 -18.51 22.86
CA GLU A 114 37.15 -17.47 21.89
C GLU A 114 36.94 -17.94 20.45
N PHE A 115 37.26 -19.20 20.15
CA PHE A 115 37.00 -19.80 18.86
C PHE A 115 35.51 -19.84 18.53
N VAL A 116 34.67 -20.31 19.45
CA VAL A 116 33.20 -20.34 19.26
C VAL A 116 32.62 -18.92 19.13
N GLU A 117 33.09 -17.95 19.93
CA GLU A 117 32.69 -16.54 19.82
C GLU A 117 33.10 -15.95 18.46
N SER A 118 34.29 -16.30 17.96
CA SER A 118 34.75 -15.87 16.63
C SER A 118 33.90 -16.45 15.50
N ILE A 119 33.51 -17.73 15.59
CA ILE A 119 32.62 -18.37 14.63
C ILE A 119 31.24 -17.72 14.68
N HIS A 120 30.68 -17.52 15.88
CA HIS A 120 29.39 -16.87 16.04
C HIS A 120 29.41 -15.46 15.43
N LYS A 121 30.46 -14.69 15.68
CA LYS A 121 30.64 -13.36 15.09
C LYS A 121 30.71 -13.44 13.56
N LEU A 122 31.52 -14.35 13.01
CA LEU A 122 31.63 -14.54 11.57
C LEU A 122 30.27 -14.86 10.92
N PHE A 123 29.49 -15.75 11.51
CA PHE A 123 28.15 -16.08 11.00
C PHE A 123 27.17 -14.91 11.16
N SER A 124 27.21 -14.18 12.27
CA SER A 124 26.38 -12.98 12.47
C SER A 124 26.69 -11.92 11.42
N ASP A 125 27.96 -11.58 11.23
CA ASP A 125 28.42 -10.60 10.24
C ASP A 125 28.07 -11.07 8.82
N GLY A 126 28.19 -12.37 8.56
CA GLY A 126 27.80 -12.99 7.29
C GLY A 126 26.29 -12.89 7.01
N ILE A 127 25.45 -13.17 8.00
CA ILE A 127 23.98 -13.05 7.90
C ILE A 127 23.58 -11.61 7.64
N ASP A 128 24.18 -10.65 8.35
CA ASP A 128 23.86 -9.24 8.19
C ASP A 128 24.30 -8.72 6.81
N SER A 129 25.50 -9.10 6.35
CA SER A 129 25.95 -8.78 4.99
C SER A 129 25.04 -9.40 3.92
N PHE A 130 24.61 -10.65 4.11
CA PHE A 130 23.70 -11.34 3.20
C PHE A 130 22.33 -10.67 3.15
N ARG A 131 21.76 -10.29 4.30
CA ARG A 131 20.51 -9.53 4.39
C ARG A 131 20.59 -8.19 3.67
N SER A 132 21.66 -7.43 3.88
CA SER A 132 21.85 -6.14 3.20
C SER A 132 21.91 -6.30 1.69
N LYS A 133 22.70 -7.27 1.19
CA LYS A 133 22.79 -7.55 -0.25
C LYS A 133 21.46 -8.01 -0.85
N LEU A 134 20.71 -8.85 -0.15
CA LEU A 134 19.37 -9.26 -0.58
C LEU A 134 18.41 -8.07 -0.63
N LYS A 135 18.44 -7.19 0.39
CA LYS A 135 17.61 -5.98 0.42
C LYS A 135 17.88 -5.10 -0.81
N GLU A 136 19.14 -4.82 -1.10
CA GLU A 136 19.55 -4.04 -2.27
C GLU A 136 19.13 -4.70 -3.59
N SER A 137 19.26 -6.02 -3.69
CA SER A 137 18.89 -6.76 -4.90
C SER A 137 17.38 -6.74 -5.14
N VAL A 138 16.59 -6.94 -4.08
CA VAL A 138 15.12 -6.86 -4.13
C VAL A 138 14.66 -5.44 -4.49
N GLU A 139 15.24 -4.39 -3.89
CA GLU A 139 14.92 -3.00 -4.24
C GLU A 139 15.19 -2.70 -5.72
N LYS A 140 16.35 -3.15 -6.23
CA LYS A 140 16.75 -2.96 -7.62
C LYS A 140 15.82 -3.68 -8.60
N ASP A 141 15.53 -4.95 -8.35
CA ASP A 141 14.67 -5.75 -9.22
C ASP A 141 13.22 -5.26 -9.17
N ALA A 142 12.73 -4.90 -7.99
CA ALA A 142 11.39 -4.35 -7.85
C ALA A 142 11.26 -2.99 -8.53
N THR A 143 12.27 -2.13 -8.43
CA THR A 143 12.33 -0.86 -9.17
C THR A 143 12.29 -1.09 -10.67
N THR A 144 13.03 -2.08 -11.16
CA THR A 144 13.07 -2.42 -12.59
C THR A 144 11.69 -2.87 -13.07
N PHE A 145 11.03 -3.76 -12.33
CA PHE A 145 9.70 -4.24 -12.66
C PHE A 145 8.65 -3.12 -12.55
N PHE A 146 8.71 -2.32 -11.48
CA PHE A 146 7.83 -1.18 -11.26
C PHE A 146 7.88 -0.16 -12.38
N ARG A 147 9.09 0.21 -12.85
CA ARG A 147 9.28 1.11 -14.00
C ARG A 147 8.71 0.56 -15.30
N SER A 148 8.63 -0.76 -15.45
CA SER A 148 8.00 -1.38 -16.63
C SER A 148 6.47 -1.22 -16.61
N ILE A 149 5.87 -1.03 -15.42
CA ILE A 149 4.42 -0.93 -15.24
C ILE A 149 3.94 0.50 -15.07
N SER A 150 4.66 1.30 -14.27
CA SER A 150 4.32 2.69 -14.01
C SER A 150 4.45 3.51 -15.28
N HIS A 151 3.50 4.41 -15.48
CA HIS A 151 3.50 5.38 -16.58
C HIS A 151 3.88 6.78 -16.11
N GLN A 152 4.06 6.98 -14.81
CA GLN A 152 4.37 8.27 -14.22
C GLN A 152 5.87 8.55 -14.31
N GLN A 153 6.24 9.60 -15.05
CA GLN A 153 7.63 10.00 -15.21
C GLN A 153 8.24 10.56 -13.92
N ASP A 154 7.41 11.03 -12.98
CA ASP A 154 7.88 11.54 -11.71
C ASP A 154 8.30 10.44 -10.73
N PHE A 155 7.94 9.17 -10.99
CA PHE A 155 8.26 8.05 -10.12
C PHE A 155 9.56 7.38 -10.55
N GLU A 156 10.56 7.46 -9.67
CA GLU A 156 11.92 7.03 -9.97
C GLU A 156 12.20 5.60 -9.47
N SER A 157 11.92 5.28 -8.21
CA SER A 157 12.34 3.98 -7.66
C SER A 157 11.44 3.49 -6.54
N LEU A 158 11.66 2.22 -6.13
CA LEU A 158 11.07 1.64 -4.94
C LEU A 158 12.15 1.45 -3.87
N ALA A 159 11.87 1.88 -2.65
CA ALA A 159 12.75 1.74 -1.49
C ALA A 159 12.06 0.96 -0.37
N ILE A 160 12.75 -0.03 0.22
CA ILE A 160 12.19 -0.82 1.33
C ILE A 160 12.28 -0.01 2.63
N ASN A 161 11.12 0.19 3.25
CA ASN A 161 11.00 0.86 4.55
C ASN A 161 11.27 -0.08 5.73
N ASP A 162 11.30 0.46 6.94
CA ASP A 162 11.63 -0.29 8.16
C ASP A 162 10.64 -1.42 8.48
N ASN A 163 9.42 -1.34 7.94
CA ASN A 163 8.38 -2.37 8.08
C ASN A 163 8.44 -3.42 6.96
N PHE A 164 9.51 -3.45 6.16
CA PHE A 164 9.64 -4.30 4.96
C PHE A 164 8.56 -4.08 3.90
N GLY A 165 7.86 -2.94 3.97
CA GLY A 165 7.04 -2.43 2.87
C GLY A 165 7.90 -1.65 1.88
N MET A 166 7.30 -1.22 0.78
CA MET A 166 8.01 -0.49 -0.28
C MET A 166 7.45 0.91 -0.42
N ASN A 167 8.30 1.93 -0.53
CA ASN A 167 7.97 3.33 -0.78
C ASN A 167 8.29 3.71 -2.22
N ILE A 168 7.39 4.45 -2.88
CA ILE A 168 7.70 5.05 -4.19
C ILE A 168 8.52 6.32 -3.92
N VAL A 169 9.71 6.37 -4.50
CA VAL A 169 10.61 7.52 -4.52
C VAL A 169 10.38 8.26 -5.82
N LYS A 170 10.18 9.58 -5.73
CA LYS A 170 10.08 10.44 -6.89
C LYS A 170 11.46 10.92 -7.34
N THR A 171 11.51 11.49 -8.54
CA THR A 171 12.71 12.13 -9.12
C THR A 171 13.29 13.28 -8.27
N ASP A 172 12.48 13.89 -7.40
CA ASP A 172 12.91 14.93 -6.45
C ASP A 172 13.43 14.36 -5.11
N GLY A 173 13.50 13.02 -4.98
CA GLY A 173 13.92 12.31 -3.77
C GLY A 173 12.84 12.21 -2.69
N THR A 174 11.64 12.74 -2.92
CA THR A 174 10.53 12.65 -1.95
C THR A 174 9.77 11.33 -2.09
N PHE A 175 9.16 10.89 -0.98
CA PHE A 175 8.27 9.73 -1.00
C PHE A 175 6.84 10.15 -1.37
N VAL A 176 6.13 9.29 -2.11
CA VAL A 176 4.71 9.49 -2.41
C VAL A 176 3.86 9.14 -1.17
N PRO A 177 3.21 10.12 -0.51
CA PRO A 177 2.28 9.84 0.58
C PRO A 177 0.96 9.29 0.01
N ASN A 178 0.30 8.37 0.73
CA ASN A 178 -1.03 7.85 0.43
C ASN A 178 -1.27 7.49 -1.04
N ARG A 179 -0.84 6.28 -1.42
CA ARG A 179 -0.99 5.74 -2.77
C ARG A 179 -2.44 5.44 -3.09
N SER A 180 -2.79 5.53 -4.39
CA SER A 180 -4.05 4.96 -4.87
C SER A 180 -4.02 3.43 -4.75
N SER A 181 -5.20 2.82 -4.66
CA SER A 181 -5.34 1.36 -4.61
C SER A 181 -4.72 0.65 -5.83
N GLY A 182 -4.73 1.29 -7.00
CA GLY A 182 -4.06 0.78 -8.20
C GLY A 182 -2.55 0.72 -8.04
N TYR A 183 -1.94 1.80 -7.54
CA TYR A 183 -0.50 1.84 -7.29
C TYR A 183 -0.06 0.92 -6.16
N GLU A 184 -0.89 0.73 -5.15
CA GLU A 184 -0.65 -0.24 -4.08
C GLU A 184 -0.51 -1.66 -4.65
N GLN A 185 -1.42 -2.04 -5.56
CA GLN A 185 -1.35 -3.34 -6.23
C GLN A 185 -0.11 -3.46 -7.14
N VAL A 186 0.24 -2.41 -7.90
CA VAL A 186 1.43 -2.41 -8.76
C VAL A 186 2.71 -2.56 -7.93
N VAL A 187 2.82 -1.87 -6.81
CA VAL A 187 3.95 -2.00 -5.87
C VAL A 187 4.02 -3.41 -5.28
N ALA A 188 2.88 -3.99 -4.90
CA ALA A 188 2.82 -5.34 -4.37
C ALA A 188 3.30 -6.38 -5.40
N ILE A 189 2.82 -6.31 -6.65
CA ILE A 189 3.26 -7.22 -7.72
C ILE A 189 4.76 -7.04 -7.99
N SER A 190 5.25 -5.80 -7.99
CA SER A 190 6.69 -5.50 -8.17
C SER A 190 7.55 -6.12 -7.06
N LEU A 191 7.08 -6.06 -5.82
CA LEU A 191 7.76 -6.68 -4.69
C LEU A 191 7.75 -8.22 -4.80
N ILE A 192 6.60 -8.83 -5.12
CA ILE A 192 6.50 -10.28 -5.31
C ILE A 192 7.43 -10.75 -6.44
N SER A 193 7.47 -10.02 -7.55
CA SER A 193 8.38 -10.29 -8.67
C SER A 193 9.84 -10.27 -8.24
N ALA A 194 10.25 -9.25 -7.49
CA ALA A 194 11.61 -9.13 -7.02
C ALA A 194 11.98 -10.22 -6.01
N LEU A 195 11.06 -10.57 -5.12
CA LEU A 195 11.25 -11.67 -4.17
C LEU A 195 11.39 -13.01 -4.89
N HIS A 196 10.54 -13.27 -5.89
CA HIS A 196 10.61 -14.50 -6.68
C HIS A 196 11.95 -14.61 -7.42
N LYS A 197 12.41 -13.53 -8.05
CA LYS A 197 13.69 -13.48 -8.77
C LYS A 197 14.93 -13.61 -7.88
N ASN A 198 14.83 -13.17 -6.62
CA ASN A 198 15.91 -13.27 -5.63
C ASN A 198 15.77 -14.51 -4.73
N ALA A 199 14.80 -15.37 -4.98
CA ALA A 199 14.61 -16.61 -4.23
C ALA A 199 15.64 -17.68 -4.67
N PRO A 200 16.10 -18.56 -3.77
CA PRO A 200 17.02 -19.65 -4.14
C PRO A 200 16.41 -20.70 -5.07
N ILE A 201 15.08 -20.77 -5.15
CA ILE A 201 14.33 -21.77 -5.92
C ILE A 201 13.30 -21.04 -6.76
N GLU A 202 13.37 -21.21 -8.08
CA GLU A 202 12.42 -20.64 -9.04
C GLU A 202 11.35 -21.68 -9.41
N GLY A 203 10.12 -21.45 -8.96
CA GLY A 203 8.92 -22.20 -9.38
C GLY A 203 8.02 -21.39 -10.31
N PRO A 204 6.98 -22.00 -10.90
CA PRO A 204 5.97 -21.26 -11.66
C PRO A 204 5.22 -20.26 -10.77
N VAL A 205 4.89 -19.10 -11.33
CA VAL A 205 4.11 -18.05 -10.66
C VAL A 205 2.63 -18.26 -10.97
N PHE A 206 1.82 -18.45 -9.94
CA PHE A 206 0.37 -18.48 -10.04
C PHE A 206 -0.22 -17.14 -9.61
N MET A 207 -1.10 -16.58 -10.44
CA MET A 207 -1.81 -15.34 -10.18
C MET A 207 -3.30 -15.59 -10.23
N ASP A 208 -3.99 -15.46 -9.10
CA ASP A 208 -5.45 -15.59 -9.01
C ASP A 208 -6.09 -14.22 -8.80
N SER A 209 -6.92 -13.80 -9.76
CA SER A 209 -7.77 -12.62 -9.67
C SER A 209 -7.02 -11.31 -9.34
N THR A 210 -5.76 -11.21 -9.81
CA THR A 210 -4.82 -10.16 -9.40
C THR A 210 -5.07 -8.78 -10.02
N PHE A 211 -5.98 -8.65 -10.99
CA PHE A 211 -6.17 -7.43 -11.79
C PHE A 211 -7.40 -6.60 -11.41
N GLN A 212 -8.20 -7.03 -10.44
CA GLN A 212 -9.48 -6.38 -10.08
C GLN A 212 -9.35 -4.90 -9.66
N ARG A 213 -8.21 -4.51 -9.07
CA ARG A 213 -8.00 -3.19 -8.45
C ARG A 213 -7.07 -2.27 -9.22
N ILE A 214 -6.66 -2.69 -10.41
CA ILE A 214 -5.71 -1.96 -11.26
C ILE A 214 -6.51 -1.19 -12.33
N ASP A 215 -6.22 0.10 -12.51
CA ASP A 215 -6.81 0.89 -13.58
C ASP A 215 -6.42 0.34 -14.97
N PRO A 216 -7.16 0.67 -16.03
CA PRO A 216 -6.93 0.10 -17.35
C PRO A 216 -5.51 0.28 -17.89
N ILE A 217 -4.86 1.41 -17.56
CA ILE A 217 -3.55 1.77 -18.07
C ILE A 217 -2.45 0.96 -17.37
N HIS A 218 -2.48 0.88 -16.04
CA HIS A 218 -1.55 0.01 -15.30
C HIS A 218 -1.80 -1.46 -15.58
N LYS A 219 -3.06 -1.89 -15.70
CA LYS A 219 -3.43 -3.28 -15.99
C LYS A 219 -2.80 -3.77 -17.28
N MET A 220 -2.90 -2.95 -18.32
CA MET A 220 -2.37 -3.28 -19.63
C MET A 220 -0.83 -3.38 -19.65
N ASN A 221 -0.15 -2.53 -18.87
CA ASN A 221 1.28 -2.66 -18.70
C ASN A 221 1.67 -3.88 -17.85
N THR A 222 0.94 -4.15 -16.77
CA THR A 222 1.16 -5.34 -15.95
C THR A 222 1.07 -6.61 -16.79
N LEU A 223 0.05 -6.70 -17.66
CA LEU A 223 -0.13 -7.82 -18.59
C LEU A 223 1.06 -7.97 -19.54
N LYS A 224 1.56 -6.86 -20.09
CA LYS A 224 2.76 -6.86 -20.95
C LYS A 224 4.02 -7.29 -20.19
N SER A 225 4.12 -6.95 -18.91
CA SER A 225 5.28 -7.26 -18.06
C SER A 225 5.20 -8.63 -17.39
N LEU A 226 4.10 -9.40 -17.55
CA LEU A 226 3.98 -10.75 -16.99
C LEU A 226 5.16 -11.67 -17.32
N PRO A 227 5.71 -11.70 -18.56
CA PRO A 227 6.84 -12.58 -18.88
C PRO A 227 8.11 -12.27 -18.06
N LEU A 228 8.20 -11.10 -17.43
CA LEU A 228 9.33 -10.71 -16.59
C LEU A 228 9.21 -11.25 -15.16
N LEU A 229 8.04 -11.78 -14.76
CA LEU A 229 7.80 -12.27 -13.40
C LEU A 229 8.50 -13.59 -13.09
N GLY A 230 8.76 -14.41 -14.10
CA GLY A 230 9.36 -15.72 -13.95
C GLY A 230 9.27 -16.57 -15.21
N ASN A 231 9.90 -17.73 -15.19
CA ASN A 231 10.01 -18.63 -16.35
C ASN A 231 8.65 -19.17 -16.83
N GLN A 232 7.70 -19.36 -15.91
CA GLN A 232 6.34 -19.78 -16.21
C GLN A 232 5.37 -19.00 -15.34
N VAL A 233 4.39 -18.34 -15.97
CA VAL A 233 3.35 -17.58 -15.30
C VAL A 233 1.99 -18.14 -15.72
N ILE A 234 1.19 -18.51 -14.72
CA ILE A 234 -0.17 -19.03 -14.90
C ILE A 234 -1.12 -18.03 -14.27
N VAL A 235 -1.99 -17.47 -15.10
CA VAL A 235 -2.94 -16.43 -14.69
C VAL A 235 -4.36 -17.00 -14.73
N LEU A 236 -5.04 -16.94 -13.58
CA LEU A 236 -6.46 -17.20 -13.44
C LEU A 236 -7.14 -15.85 -13.27
N ALA A 237 -7.88 -15.43 -14.29
CA ALA A 237 -8.55 -14.13 -14.27
C ALA A 237 -9.90 -14.20 -14.97
N PHE A 238 -10.86 -13.44 -14.45
CA PHE A 238 -12.18 -13.29 -15.05
C PHE A 238 -12.11 -12.34 -16.25
N GLN A 239 -13.01 -12.51 -17.22
CA GLN A 239 -13.05 -11.66 -18.42
C GLN A 239 -13.19 -10.16 -18.07
N GLY A 240 -13.99 -9.83 -17.04
CA GLY A 240 -14.14 -8.46 -16.56
C GLY A 240 -12.86 -7.87 -15.93
N GLU A 241 -11.93 -8.72 -15.49
CA GLU A 241 -10.65 -8.28 -14.96
C GLU A 241 -9.66 -7.94 -16.05
N ILE A 242 -9.57 -8.74 -17.11
CA ILE A 242 -8.56 -8.56 -18.16
C ILE A 242 -9.01 -7.54 -19.20
N GLY A 243 -10.33 -7.41 -19.43
CA GLY A 243 -10.90 -6.51 -20.41
C GLY A 243 -10.90 -7.12 -21.82
N ASP A 244 -10.34 -6.40 -22.80
CA ASP A 244 -10.28 -6.85 -24.19
C ASP A 244 -9.24 -7.97 -24.38
N LEU A 245 -9.72 -9.20 -24.54
CA LEU A 245 -8.88 -10.38 -24.77
C LEU A 245 -8.06 -10.28 -26.05
N ASN A 246 -8.56 -9.63 -27.10
CA ASN A 246 -7.82 -9.54 -28.36
C ASN A 246 -6.57 -8.66 -28.21
N GLY A 247 -6.71 -7.49 -27.56
CA GLY A 247 -5.56 -6.65 -27.23
C GLY A 247 -4.55 -7.33 -26.30
N VAL A 248 -5.01 -8.22 -25.41
CA VAL A 248 -4.13 -9.00 -24.52
C VAL A 248 -3.32 -10.02 -25.32
N ARG A 249 -3.97 -10.78 -26.22
CA ARG A 249 -3.31 -11.76 -27.10
C ARG A 249 -2.25 -11.09 -27.97
N GLU A 250 -2.58 -9.94 -28.56
CA GLU A 250 -1.64 -9.17 -29.39
C GLU A 250 -0.39 -8.74 -28.59
N LYS A 251 -0.58 -8.26 -27.35
CA LYS A 251 0.53 -7.78 -26.52
C LYS A 251 1.39 -8.89 -25.94
N LEU A 252 0.78 -10.00 -25.54
CA LEU A 252 1.53 -11.17 -25.07
C LEU A 252 2.27 -11.83 -26.23
N GLY A 253 1.68 -11.84 -27.43
CA GLY A 253 2.31 -12.35 -28.65
C GLY A 253 2.86 -13.77 -28.45
N SER A 254 4.14 -13.97 -28.73
CA SER A 254 4.83 -15.26 -28.57
C SER A 254 4.98 -15.73 -27.12
N ASN A 255 4.74 -14.86 -26.12
CA ASN A 255 4.81 -15.23 -24.71
C ASN A 255 3.52 -15.90 -24.22
N LEU A 256 2.41 -15.81 -24.96
CA LEU A 256 1.19 -16.56 -24.66
C LEU A 256 1.32 -17.99 -25.19
N ILE A 257 1.68 -18.92 -24.30
CA ILE A 257 1.92 -20.32 -24.68
C ILE A 257 0.63 -21.13 -24.77
N GLN A 258 -0.30 -20.92 -23.84
CA GLN A 258 -1.59 -21.59 -23.80
C GLN A 258 -2.66 -20.65 -23.26
N GLU A 259 -3.86 -20.75 -23.82
CA GLU A 259 -5.06 -20.07 -23.35
C GLU A 259 -6.16 -21.11 -23.17
N TYR A 260 -6.81 -21.08 -22.01
CA TYR A 260 -7.92 -21.96 -21.67
C TYR A 260 -9.08 -21.14 -21.13
N THR A 261 -10.29 -21.52 -21.51
CA THR A 261 -11.52 -20.99 -20.97
C THR A 261 -12.17 -22.05 -20.09
N ILE A 262 -12.58 -21.67 -18.88
CA ILE A 262 -13.37 -22.54 -18.01
C ILE A 262 -14.84 -22.43 -18.45
N ASN A 263 -15.37 -23.51 -19.02
CA ASN A 263 -16.77 -23.61 -19.41
C ASN A 263 -17.55 -24.37 -18.33
N GLN A 264 -18.54 -23.72 -17.71
CA GLN A 264 -19.37 -24.36 -16.70
C GLN A 264 -20.48 -25.15 -17.37
N ILE A 265 -20.46 -26.48 -17.21
CA ILE A 265 -21.48 -27.38 -17.79
C ILE A 265 -22.61 -27.61 -16.78
N SER A 266 -22.28 -27.72 -15.49
CA SER A 266 -23.25 -27.86 -14.41
C SER A 266 -22.78 -27.16 -13.13
N SER A 267 -23.60 -27.19 -12.07
CA SER A 267 -23.22 -26.65 -10.77
C SER A 267 -22.01 -27.36 -10.13
N SER A 268 -21.72 -28.59 -10.54
CA SER A 268 -20.63 -29.42 -9.98
C SER A 268 -19.57 -29.82 -11.02
N TYR A 269 -19.70 -29.38 -12.27
CA TYR A 269 -18.79 -29.78 -13.34
C TYR A 269 -18.50 -28.60 -14.27
N SER A 270 -17.20 -28.33 -14.43
CA SER A 270 -16.67 -27.39 -15.39
C SER A 270 -15.54 -28.07 -16.17
N GLU A 271 -15.39 -27.69 -17.43
CA GLU A 271 -14.32 -28.17 -18.30
C GLU A 271 -13.38 -27.04 -18.69
N LEU A 272 -12.11 -27.38 -18.93
CA LEU A 272 -11.13 -26.47 -19.51
C LEU A 272 -11.11 -26.67 -21.02
N VAL A 273 -11.59 -25.66 -21.75
CA VAL A 273 -11.60 -25.65 -23.22
C VAL A 273 -10.42 -24.82 -23.69
N LYS A 274 -9.53 -25.43 -24.48
CA LYS A 274 -8.42 -24.71 -25.10
C LYS A 274 -8.95 -23.75 -26.17
N SER A 275 -8.52 -22.49 -26.11
CA SER A 275 -8.88 -21.43 -27.08
C SER A 275 -7.99 -21.42 -28.31
#